data_AF-A0AAW6BLU6-F1
#
_entry.id   AF-A0AAW6BLU6-F1
#
_cell.length_a   1.000
_cell.length_b   1.000
_cell.length_c   1.000
_cell.angle_alpha   90.00
_cell.angle_beta   90.00
_cell.angle_gamma   90.00
#
_symmetry.space_group_name_H-M   'P 1'
#
loop_
_entity.id
_entity.type
_entity.pdbx_description
1 polymer ?
#
loop_
_entity_poly.entity_id
_entity_poly.type
_entity_poly.pdbx_seq_one_letter_code
_entity_poly.pdbx_strand_id
1 'polypeptide(L)'
;KCEISPCILTCVDLMKLTDATQDASILDGLLEQLQCQPSVPVSEICDSNMSSYLLGATAEVGKLASAVVSGGHFNHTRVAEFKRTVNNAIRLLTLVGITISSRLHSNACIQFGC
;
A
#
# COMPACT_ATOMS: atom_id res chain seq x y z
N LYS A 1 33.11 12.08 3.56
CA LYS A 1 32.36 12.60 4.72
C LYS A 1 30.99 13.01 4.17
N CYS A 2 30.00 12.11 4.24
CA CYS A 2 28.65 12.43 3.76
C CYS A 2 27.99 13.31 4.82
N GLU A 3 27.96 14.60 4.55
CA GLU A 3 27.21 15.58 5.31
C GLU A 3 25.74 15.41 4.91
N ILE A 4 24.92 14.85 5.80
CA ILE A 4 23.49 14.66 5.59
C ILE A 4 22.83 16.04 5.77
N SER A 5 22.93 16.86 4.73
CA SER A 5 22.11 18.07 4.60
C SER A 5 20.73 17.64 4.09
N PRO A 6 19.61 18.20 4.60
CA PRO A 6 18.28 17.88 4.09
C PRO A 6 18.21 18.34 2.62
N CYS A 7 18.28 17.41 1.67
CA CYS A 7 17.98 17.72 0.28
C CYS A 7 16.49 18.02 0.18
N ILE A 8 16.14 19.23 -0.25
CA ILE A 8 14.78 19.58 -0.64
C ILE A 8 14.42 18.68 -1.82
N LEU A 9 13.55 17.70 -1.60
CA LEU A 9 13.08 16.78 -2.63
C LEU A 9 11.71 17.26 -3.12
N THR A 10 11.57 17.50 -4.42
CA THR A 10 10.27 17.86 -4.99
C THR A 10 9.40 16.61 -5.19
N CYS A 11 8.08 16.76 -5.33
CA CYS A 11 7.19 15.63 -5.62
C CYS A 11 7.60 14.86 -6.88
N VAL A 12 8.18 15.56 -7.88
CA VAL A 12 8.68 14.94 -9.10
C VAL A 12 9.89 14.05 -8.82
N ASP A 13 10.81 14.51 -7.97
CA ASP A 13 11.98 13.72 -7.60
C ASP A 13 11.58 12.51 -6.75
N LEU A 14 10.56 12.66 -5.91
CA LEU A 14 9.98 11.58 -5.11
C LEU A 14 9.32 10.51 -5.99
N MET A 15 8.55 10.91 -7.01
CA MET A 15 7.97 9.97 -7.99
C MET A 15 9.05 9.26 -8.80
N LYS A 16 10.08 9.98 -9.27
CA LYS A 16 11.22 9.37 -9.97
C LYS A 16 12.00 8.42 -9.08
N LEU A 17 12.16 8.75 -7.80
CA LEU A 17 12.83 7.90 -6.84
C LEU A 17 12.02 6.62 -6.60
N THR A 18 10.71 6.73 -6.38
CA THR A 18 9.81 5.57 -6.23
C THR A 18 9.76 4.72 -7.49
N ASP A 19 9.79 5.31 -8.68
CA ASP A 19 9.89 4.57 -9.93
C ASP A 19 11.26 3.87 -10.09
N ALA A 20 12.35 4.56 -9.76
CA ALA A 20 13.69 3.98 -9.87
C ALA A 20 13.95 2.87 -8.84
N THR A 21 13.41 2.99 -7.63
CA THR A 21 13.58 2.00 -6.56
C THR A 21 12.48 0.94 -6.53
N GLN A 22 11.36 1.20 -7.22
CA GLN A 22 10.11 0.45 -7.10
C GLN A 22 9.61 0.32 -5.65
N ASP A 23 10.07 1.18 -4.75
CA ASP A 23 9.70 1.18 -3.33
C ASP A 23 8.63 2.23 -3.05
N ALA A 24 7.39 1.76 -2.96
CA ALA A 24 6.24 2.59 -2.65
C ALA A 24 6.17 3.06 -1.20
N SER A 25 6.95 2.46 -0.29
CA SER A 25 6.98 2.90 1.11
C SER A 25 7.54 4.32 1.28
N ILE A 26 8.26 4.82 0.28
CA ILE A 26 8.75 6.20 0.19
C ILE A 26 7.58 7.19 0.07
N LEU A 27 6.64 6.94 -0.85
CA LEU A 27 5.43 7.76 -0.98
C LEU A 27 4.51 7.57 0.22
N ASP A 28 4.39 6.36 0.74
CA ASP A 28 3.57 6.08 1.93
C ASP A 28 4.10 6.81 3.17
N GLY A 29 5.42 6.91 3.33
CA GLY A 29 6.04 7.68 4.42
C GLY A 29 5.78 9.18 4.31
N LEU A 30 5.78 9.74 3.10
CA LEU A 30 5.38 11.14 2.86
C LEU A 30 3.89 11.35 3.15
N LEU A 31 3.03 10.47 2.63
CA LEU A 31 1.59 10.55 2.85
C LEU A 31 1.26 10.44 4.34
N GLU A 32 1.93 9.56 5.09
CA GLU A 32 1.76 9.45 6.54
C GLU A 32 2.13 10.75 7.28
N GLN A 33 3.18 11.46 6.85
CA GLN A 33 3.54 12.78 7.39
C GLN A 33 2.49 13.86 7.10
N LEU A 34 1.80 13.74 5.96
CA LEU A 34 0.69 14.61 5.56
C LEU A 34 -0.67 14.13 6.09
N GLN A 35 -0.71 13.10 6.94
CA GLN A 35 -1.93 12.43 7.42
C GLN A 35 -2.85 11.91 6.30
N CYS A 36 -2.26 11.58 5.15
CA CYS A 36 -2.92 10.98 4.00
C CYS A 36 -2.70 9.45 3.98
N GLN A 37 -3.66 8.69 3.45
CA GLN A 37 -3.61 7.22 3.37
C GLN A 37 -2.60 6.72 2.32
N PRO A 38 -2.13 5.45 2.43
CA PRO A 38 -1.05 4.92 1.59
C PRO A 38 -1.41 4.87 0.10
N SER A 39 -0.39 5.14 -0.71
CA SER A 39 -0.38 5.01 -2.15
C SER A 39 -0.36 3.55 -2.59
N VAL A 40 -1.10 3.25 -3.66
CA VAL A 40 -1.18 1.90 -4.23
C VAL A 40 -0.49 1.92 -5.60
N PRO A 41 0.65 1.24 -5.76
CA PRO A 41 1.28 1.04 -7.06
C PRO A 41 0.41 0.10 -7.87
N VAL A 42 -0.07 0.60 -8.99
CA VAL A 42 -0.89 -0.14 -9.96
C VAL A 42 -0.03 -0.78 -11.07
N SER A 43 1.30 -0.62 -11.01
CA SER A 43 2.24 -1.09 -12.05
C SER A 43 2.36 -2.61 -12.14
N GLU A 44 2.00 -3.36 -11.10
CA GLU A 44 2.13 -4.83 -11.05
C GLU A 44 0.80 -5.57 -10.81
N ILE A 45 -0.31 -5.06 -11.33
CA ILE A 45 -1.59 -5.78 -11.26
C ILE A 45 -1.53 -6.95 -12.26
N CYS A 46 -0.90 -8.06 -11.85
CA CYS A 46 -0.96 -9.32 -12.56
C CYS A 46 -2.25 -10.05 -12.14
N ASP A 47 -3.11 -10.37 -13.11
CA ASP A 47 -4.40 -11.03 -12.86
C ASP A 47 -4.30 -12.33 -12.06
N SER A 48 -3.13 -12.97 -11.99
CA SER A 48 -2.86 -14.16 -11.18
C SER A 48 -2.75 -13.92 -9.67
N ASN A 49 -2.72 -12.67 -9.20
CA ASN A 49 -2.31 -12.33 -7.84
C ASN A 49 -3.47 -12.04 -6.87
N MET A 50 -4.72 -12.10 -7.31
CA MET A 50 -5.88 -11.76 -6.47
C MET A 50 -5.96 -12.61 -5.18
N SER A 51 -5.73 -13.92 -5.30
CA SER A 51 -5.70 -14.82 -4.14
C SER A 51 -4.57 -14.47 -3.16
N SER A 52 -3.40 -14.06 -3.68
CA SER A 52 -2.26 -13.63 -2.87
C SER A 52 -2.54 -12.31 -2.14
N TYR A 53 -3.18 -11.36 -2.81
CA TYR A 53 -3.59 -10.09 -2.18
C TYR A 53 -4.65 -10.31 -1.09
N LEU A 54 -5.65 -11.15 -1.36
CA LEU A 54 -6.69 -11.52 -0.37
C LEU A 54 -6.10 -12.25 0.84
N LEU A 55 -5.21 -13.21 0.60
CA LEU A 55 -4.56 -13.95 1.68
C LEU A 55 -3.65 -13.02 2.50
N GLY A 56 -2.89 -12.15 1.85
CA GLY A 56 -2.09 -11.11 2.51
C GLY A 56 -2.95 -10.17 3.35
N ALA A 57 -4.07 -9.67 2.81
CA ALA A 57 -4.98 -8.79 3.54
C ALA A 57 -5.54 -9.49 4.78
N THR A 58 -5.90 -10.78 4.65
CA THR A 58 -6.37 -11.59 5.76
C THR A 58 -5.29 -11.81 6.82
N ALA A 59 -4.04 -12.02 6.41
CA ALA A 59 -2.91 -12.13 7.33
C ALA A 59 -2.67 -10.83 8.11
N GLU A 60 -2.72 -9.67 7.45
CA GLU A 60 -2.59 -8.36 8.12
C GLU A 60 -3.77 -8.11 9.08
N VAL A 61 -5.01 -8.44 8.69
CA VAL A 61 -6.17 -8.37 9.58
C VAL A 61 -6.03 -9.30 10.78
N GLY A 62 -5.48 -10.51 10.58
CA GLY A 62 -5.17 -11.45 11.66
C GLY A 62 -4.16 -10.87 12.67
N LYS A 63 -3.11 -10.19 12.18
CA LYS A 63 -2.15 -9.48 13.03
C LYS A 63 -2.82 -8.35 13.82
N LEU A 64 -3.70 -7.56 13.18
CA LEU A 64 -4.47 -6.52 13.86
C LEU A 64 -5.38 -7.09 14.95
N ALA A 65 -6.12 -8.15 14.64
CA ALA A 65 -7.00 -8.83 15.59
C ALA A 65 -6.20 -9.37 16.79
N SER A 66 -5.06 -10.01 16.54
CA SER A 66 -4.15 -10.47 17.59
C SER A 66 -3.65 -9.30 18.43
N ALA A 67 -3.22 -8.20 17.82
CA ALA A 67 -2.68 -7.04 18.53
C ALA A 67 -3.72 -6.39 19.46
N VAL A 68 -4.99 -6.39 19.06
CA VAL A 68 -6.13 -5.89 19.86
C VAL A 68 -6.45 -6.85 21.02
N VAL A 69 -6.57 -8.15 20.75
CA VAL A 69 -6.93 -9.17 21.76
C VAL A 69 -5.82 -9.36 22.79
N SER A 70 -4.55 -9.28 22.39
CA SER A 70 -3.40 -9.42 23.29
C SER A 70 -3.28 -8.30 24.32
N GLY A 71 -4.11 -7.25 24.26
CA GLY A 71 -4.36 -6.31 25.36
C GLY A 71 -3.09 -5.81 26.06
N GLY A 72 -2.47 -4.74 25.54
CA GLY A 72 -1.33 -4.11 26.19
C GLY A 72 -1.29 -2.61 25.91
N HIS A 73 -0.46 -1.86 26.64
CA HIS A 73 -0.34 -0.42 26.43
C HIS A 73 0.21 -0.10 25.03
N PHE A 74 -0.43 0.85 24.34
CA PHE A 74 0.08 1.40 23.09
C PHE A 74 1.23 2.35 23.41
N ASN A 75 2.46 1.91 23.18
CA ASN A 75 3.62 2.80 23.14
C ASN A 75 3.83 3.30 21.69
N HIS A 76 4.69 4.31 21.52
CA HIS A 76 4.90 4.95 20.22
C HIS A 76 5.28 3.95 19.11
N THR A 77 6.17 3.00 19.40
CA THR A 77 6.60 1.96 18.45
C THR A 77 5.44 1.05 18.04
N ARG A 78 4.63 0.62 19.02
CA ARG A 78 3.50 -0.28 18.78
C ARG A 78 2.35 0.41 18.04
N VAL A 79 2.16 1.71 18.24
CA VAL A 79 1.22 2.52 17.44
C VAL A 79 1.69 2.60 15.99
N ALA A 80 2.98 2.84 15.75
CA ALA A 80 3.54 2.90 14.41
C ALA A 80 3.43 1.55 13.68
N GLU A 81 3.73 0.44 14.35
CA GLU A 81 3.57 -0.91 13.79
C GLU A 81 2.11 -1.24 13.49
N PHE A 82 1.19 -0.87 14.39
CA PHE A 82 -0.25 -1.03 14.18
C PHE A 82 -0.72 -0.25 12.96
N LYS A 83 -0.32 1.02 12.83
CA LYS A 83 -0.62 1.85 11.65
C LYS A 83 -0.07 1.25 10.36
N ARG A 84 1.17 0.76 10.38
CA ARG A 84 1.79 0.09 9.23
C ARG A 84 0.98 -1.14 8.79
N THR A 85 0.56 -1.96 9.74
CA THR A 85 -0.26 -3.16 9.50
C THR A 85 -1.63 -2.79 8.90
N VAL A 86 -2.28 -1.74 9.41
CA VAL A 86 -3.52 -1.20 8.82
C VAL A 86 -3.30 -0.74 7.38
N ASN A 87 -2.26 0.05 7.15
CA ASN A 87 -1.93 0.59 5.82
C ASN A 87 -1.67 -0.52 4.79
N ASN A 88 -0.97 -1.58 5.20
CA ASN A 88 -0.76 -2.77 4.35
C ASN A 88 -2.07 -3.46 4.01
N ALA A 89 -2.96 -3.67 4.99
CA ALA A 89 -4.26 -4.30 4.76
C ALA A 89 -5.11 -3.50 3.76
N ILE A 90 -5.17 -2.17 3.93
CA ILE A 90 -5.89 -1.26 3.03
C ILE A 90 -5.34 -1.37 1.61
N ARG A 91 -4.01 -1.30 1.46
CA ARG A 91 -3.36 -1.42 0.16
C ARG A 91 -3.66 -2.73 -0.55
N LEU A 92 -3.63 -3.85 0.16
CA LEU A 92 -3.94 -5.17 -0.40
C LEU A 92 -5.42 -5.25 -0.82
N LEU A 93 -6.34 -4.73 -0.02
CA LEU A 93 -7.76 -4.65 -0.37
C LEU A 93 -8.02 -3.73 -1.57
N THR A 94 -7.30 -2.61 -1.68
CA THR A 94 -7.40 -1.73 -2.85
C THR A 94 -6.90 -2.44 -4.11
N LEU A 95 -5.79 -3.18 -4.06
CA LEU A 95 -5.32 -3.98 -5.19
C LEU A 95 -6.36 -5.03 -5.64
N VAL A 96 -7.03 -5.68 -4.69
CA VAL A 96 -8.16 -6.58 -4.98
C VAL A 96 -9.29 -5.82 -5.69
N GLY A 97 -9.68 -4.66 -5.17
CA GLY A 97 -10.72 -3.82 -5.77
C GLY A 97 -10.39 -3.42 -7.22
N ILE A 98 -9.17 -2.95 -7.47
CA ILE A 98 -8.72 -2.58 -8.82
C ILE A 98 -8.68 -3.81 -9.75
N THR A 99 -8.21 -4.97 -9.25
CA THR A 99 -8.20 -6.22 -10.03
C THR A 99 -9.61 -6.64 -10.46
N ILE A 100 -10.60 -6.51 -9.57
CA ILE A 100 -12.01 -6.77 -9.89
C ILE A 100 -12.52 -5.79 -10.95
N SER A 101 -12.27 -4.49 -10.78
CA SER A 101 -12.68 -3.46 -11.74
C SER A 101 -12.05 -3.66 -13.12
N SER A 102 -10.76 -4.05 -13.19
CA SER A 102 -10.07 -4.38 -14.44
C SER A 102 -10.75 -5.53 -15.19
N ARG A 103 -11.13 -6.59 -14.46
CA ARG A 103 -11.86 -7.74 -15.04
C ARG A 103 -13.25 -7.35 -15.53
N LEU A 104 -13.95 -6.46 -14.83
CA LEU A 104 -15.26 -5.98 -15.26
C LEU A 104 -15.17 -5.11 -16.52
N HIS A 105 -14.21 -4.19 -16.59
CA HIS A 105 -13.99 -3.36 -17.79
C HIS A 105 -13.47 -4.17 -18.98
N SER A 106 -12.59 -5.15 -18.76
CA SER A 106 -12.12 -6.05 -19.82
C SER A 106 -13.27 -6.89 -20.38
N ASN A 107 -14.15 -7.42 -19.52
CA ASN A 107 -15.34 -8.15 -19.98
C ASN A 107 -16.37 -7.25 -20.68
N ALA A 108 -16.50 -5.97 -20.28
CA ALA A 108 -17.36 -5.02 -20.96
C ALA A 108 -16.87 -4.69 -22.38
N CYS A 109 -15.56 -4.67 -22.63
CA CYS A 109 -15.00 -4.42 -23.95
C CYS A 109 -15.26 -5.60 -24.92
N ILE A 110 -15.26 -6.84 -24.42
CA ILE A 110 -15.59 -8.04 -25.21
C ILE A 110 -17.10 -8.10 -25.53
N GLN A 111 -17.96 -7.61 -24.64
CA GLN A 111 -19.42 -7.63 -24.83
C GLN A 111 -19.94 -6.52 -25.77
N PHE A 112 -19.18 -5.43 -25.96
CA PHE A 112 -19.55 -4.30 -26.83
C PHE A 112 -18.70 -4.14 -28.10
N GLY A 113 -17.90 -5.15 -28.48
CA GLY A 113 -17.31 -5.29 -29.82
C GLY A 113 -16.74 -4.01 -30.41
N CYS A 114 -15.59 -3.56 -29.93
CA CYS A 114 -14.67 -2.75 -30.74
C CYS A 114 -13.79 -3.68 -31.58
#